data_AF-A0A9P0KXM0-F1
#
_entry.id   AF-A0A9P0KXM0-F1
#
_cell.length_a   1.000
_cell.length_b   1.000
_cell.length_c   1.000
_cell.angle_alpha   90.00
_cell.angle_beta   90.00
_cell.angle_gamma   90.00
#
_symmetry.space_group_name_H-M   'P 1'
#
loop_
_entity.id
_entity.type
_entity.pdbx_description
1 polymer ?
#
loop_
_entity_poly.entity_id
_entity_poly.type
_entity_poly.pdbx_seq_one_letter_code
_entity_poly.pdbx_strand_id
1 'polypeptide(L)'
;MPTIRFAESASKHAQVYMFLTSQTFQPHPLAAVSGIEGVGHGEDLYYYWFNPLVTTSPGFEPMRSRMVKMISNFVKHKKPIPDAATKELFDNIEWPVVKPGRIPYVPVSSKTLEVQYNPRNYKKIKQVVDSYLTKPVTVYI
;
A
#
# COMPACT_ATOMS: atom_id res chain seq x y z
N MET A 1 -0.21 -13.00 6.88
CA MET A 1 0.09 -11.63 6.41
C MET A 1 0.44 -10.75 7.62
N PRO A 2 1.72 -10.75 8.05
CA PRO A 2 2.16 -10.05 9.26
C PRO A 2 1.85 -8.55 9.26
N THR A 3 2.13 -7.85 8.15
CA THR A 3 1.91 -6.40 8.02
C THR A 3 0.45 -5.99 8.22
N ILE A 4 -0.49 -6.77 7.68
CA ILE A 4 -1.94 -6.49 7.77
C ILE A 4 -2.42 -6.70 9.21
N ARG A 5 -1.95 -7.76 9.87
CA ARG A 5 -2.25 -8.03 11.30
C ARG A 5 -1.67 -6.95 12.21
N PHE A 6 -0.45 -6.50 11.92
CA PHE A 6 0.16 -5.39 12.63
C PHE A 6 -0.64 -4.09 12.45
N ALA A 7 -1.02 -3.76 11.22
CA ALA A 7 -1.87 -2.59 10.94
C ALA A 7 -3.21 -2.64 11.69
N GLU A 8 -3.89 -3.79 11.70
CA GLU A 8 -5.11 -4.00 12.48
C GLU A 8 -4.86 -3.78 13.99
N SER A 9 -3.79 -4.35 14.54
CA SER A 9 -3.46 -4.21 15.95
C SER A 9 -3.09 -2.76 16.32
N ALA A 10 -2.22 -2.13 15.55
CA ALA A 10 -1.79 -0.74 15.75
C ALA A 10 -2.96 0.25 15.61
N SER A 11 -3.95 -0.06 14.78
CA SER A 11 -5.14 0.80 14.60
C SER A 11 -5.98 1.01 15.86
N LYS A 12 -5.78 0.19 16.90
CA LYS A 12 -6.40 0.39 18.22
C LYS A 12 -5.82 1.58 18.99
N HIS A 13 -4.61 1.99 18.63
CA HIS A 13 -3.83 2.99 19.38
C HIS A 13 -3.44 4.20 18.54
N ALA A 14 -3.40 4.08 17.22
CA ALA A 14 -3.02 5.15 16.31
C ALA A 14 -3.84 5.12 15.01
N GLN A 15 -3.91 6.27 14.33
CA GLN A 15 -4.44 6.32 12.97
C GLN A 15 -3.48 5.59 12.03
N VAL A 16 -3.96 4.51 11.41
CA VAL A 16 -3.19 3.71 10.46
C VAL A 16 -3.83 3.85 9.08
N TYR A 17 -3.00 4.11 8.08
CA TYR A 17 -3.38 4.16 6.66
C TYR A 17 -2.64 3.03 5.94
N MET A 18 -3.33 2.36 5.01
CA MET A 18 -2.76 1.22 4.29
C MET A 18 -2.85 1.45 2.78
N PHE A 19 -1.79 1.08 2.06
CA PHE A 19 -1.79 0.93 0.60
C PHE A 19 -1.19 -0.40 0.17
N LEU A 20 -1.41 -0.74 -1.10
CA LEU A 20 -0.64 -1.74 -1.83
C LEU A 20 -0.13 -1.11 -3.12
N THR A 21 1.12 -1.34 -3.48
CA THR A 21 1.61 -0.99 -4.81
C THR A 21 1.06 -1.98 -5.84
N SER A 22 0.55 -1.45 -6.94
CA SER A 22 -0.09 -2.26 -8.00
C SER A 22 0.37 -1.89 -9.42
N GLN A 23 1.29 -0.94 -9.53
CA GLN A 23 1.90 -0.56 -10.81
C GLN A 23 3.04 -1.51 -11.17
N THR A 24 2.89 -2.22 -12.28
CA THR A 24 3.94 -3.05 -12.89
C THR A 24 4.76 -2.25 -13.90
N PHE A 25 6.03 -2.61 -14.08
CA PHE A 25 6.89 -2.01 -15.11
C PHE A 25 7.49 -3.04 -16.06
N GLN A 26 7.73 -2.58 -17.28
CA GLN A 26 8.52 -3.25 -18.29
C GLN A 26 9.57 -2.24 -18.78
N PRO A 27 10.86 -2.59 -18.88
CA PRO A 27 11.44 -3.92 -18.71
C PRO A 27 11.84 -4.17 -17.24
N HIS A 28 11.10 -5.04 -16.53
CA HIS A 28 11.59 -5.63 -15.29
C HIS A 28 12.39 -6.90 -15.63
N PRO A 29 13.57 -7.15 -15.04
CA PRO A 29 14.44 -8.26 -15.43
C PRO A 29 13.77 -9.64 -15.37
N LEU A 30 12.80 -9.84 -14.49
CA LEU A 30 12.04 -11.09 -14.39
C LEU A 30 10.70 -11.06 -15.14
N ALA A 31 10.31 -9.91 -15.71
CA ALA A 31 9.03 -9.78 -16.37
C ALA A 31 9.01 -10.41 -17.78
N ALA A 32 10.15 -10.95 -18.22
CA ALA A 32 10.26 -11.86 -19.35
C ALA A 32 10.00 -13.33 -18.98
N VAL A 33 9.87 -13.67 -17.70
CA VAL A 33 9.59 -15.04 -17.23
C VAL A 33 8.09 -15.22 -17.06
N SER A 34 7.49 -16.05 -17.91
CA SER A 34 6.07 -16.42 -17.82
C SER A 34 5.73 -16.97 -16.43
N GLY A 35 4.62 -16.52 -15.84
CA GLY A 35 4.17 -16.91 -14.50
C GLY A 35 4.79 -16.09 -13.36
N ILE A 36 5.67 -15.14 -13.66
CA ILE A 36 6.24 -14.18 -12.70
C ILE A 36 5.74 -12.77 -13.05
N GLU A 37 4.42 -12.64 -13.23
CA GLU A 37 3.78 -11.34 -13.44
C GLU A 37 3.52 -10.64 -12.11
N GLY A 38 3.69 -9.31 -12.09
CA GLY A 38 3.29 -8.47 -10.96
C GLY A 38 4.35 -7.46 -10.54
N VAL A 39 4.18 -6.94 -9.32
CA VAL A 39 5.08 -5.97 -8.70
C VAL A 39 6.04 -6.71 -7.77
N GLY A 40 7.32 -6.69 -8.10
CA GLY A 40 8.39 -7.29 -7.31
C GLY A 40 8.56 -6.60 -5.94
N HIS A 41 9.12 -7.34 -4.99
CA HIS A 41 9.46 -6.79 -3.67
C HIS A 41 10.54 -5.71 -3.81
N GLY A 42 10.27 -4.50 -3.31
CA GLY A 42 11.20 -3.37 -3.36
C GLY A 42 11.13 -2.54 -4.65
N GLU A 43 10.25 -2.86 -5.61
CA GLU A 43 10.08 -2.03 -6.80
C GLU A 43 9.49 -0.64 -6.50
N ASP A 44 8.82 -0.49 -5.36
CA ASP A 44 8.32 0.80 -4.90
C ASP A 44 9.43 1.79 -4.55
N LEU A 45 10.66 1.31 -4.28
CA LEU A 45 11.81 2.15 -4.02
C LEU A 45 12.14 3.07 -5.21
N TYR A 46 11.88 2.64 -6.44
CA TYR A 46 12.19 3.41 -7.64
C TYR A 46 11.39 4.73 -7.75
N TYR A 47 10.30 4.87 -7.00
CA TYR A 47 9.54 6.12 -6.94
C TYR A 47 10.15 7.17 -6.01
N TYR A 48 10.96 6.74 -5.04
CA TYR A 48 11.56 7.63 -4.06
C TYR A 48 13.02 7.94 -4.37
N TRP A 49 13.73 6.99 -4.98
CA TRP A 49 15.13 7.12 -5.35
C TRP A 49 15.30 6.91 -6.86
N PHE A 50 16.06 7.80 -7.49
CA PHE A 50 16.28 7.76 -8.94
C PHE A 50 16.86 6.42 -9.39
N ASN A 51 16.21 5.78 -10.35
CA ASN A 51 16.71 4.59 -11.01
C ASN A 51 16.54 4.72 -12.54
N PRO A 52 17.63 4.81 -13.32
CA PRO A 52 17.55 5.01 -14.77
C PRO A 52 16.85 3.86 -15.53
N LEU A 53 16.69 2.68 -14.93
CA LEU A 53 16.02 1.53 -15.55
C LEU A 53 14.49 1.66 -15.62
N VAL A 54 13.89 2.51 -14.78
CA VAL A 54 12.42 2.54 -14.58
C VAL A 54 11.83 3.93 -14.84
N THR A 55 12.65 4.98 -14.78
CA THR A 55 12.22 6.38 -14.87
C THR A 55 11.59 6.77 -16.21
N THR A 56 11.82 6.01 -17.27
CA THR A 56 11.27 6.25 -18.62
C THR A 56 10.00 5.45 -18.90
N SER A 57 9.54 4.60 -17.97
CA SER A 57 8.38 3.75 -18.18
C SER A 57 7.07 4.55 -18.17
N PRO A 58 6.09 4.20 -19.03
CA PRO A 58 4.76 4.79 -18.98
C PRO A 58 4.14 4.66 -17.58
N GLY A 59 3.54 5.74 -17.08
CA GLY A 59 2.94 5.76 -15.75
C GLY A 59 3.92 5.94 -14.59
N PHE A 60 5.24 5.97 -14.84
CA PHE A 60 6.24 6.22 -13.80
C PHE A 60 6.01 7.56 -13.09
N GLU A 61 5.94 8.67 -13.83
CA GLU A 61 5.79 10.00 -13.22
C GLU A 61 4.48 10.17 -12.43
N PRO A 62 3.29 9.81 -12.95
CA PRO A 62 2.05 9.89 -12.16
C PRO A 62 2.12 9.06 -10.86
N MET A 63 2.66 7.84 -10.93
CA MET A 63 2.83 6.98 -9.77
C MET A 63 3.86 7.55 -8.78
N ARG A 64 4.98 8.08 -9.30
CA ARG A 64 6.02 8.76 -8.51
C ARG A 64 5.45 9.97 -7.78
N SER A 65 4.71 10.84 -8.48
CA SER A 65 4.05 12.01 -7.89
C SER A 65 3.13 11.61 -6.75
N ARG A 66 2.31 10.56 -6.94
CA ARG A 66 1.45 10.01 -5.88
C ARG A 66 2.27 9.49 -4.69
N MET A 67 3.27 8.65 -4.92
CA MET A 67 4.07 8.04 -3.85
C MET A 67 4.83 9.10 -3.02
N VAL A 68 5.51 10.04 -3.68
CA VAL A 68 6.24 11.12 -3.00
C VAL A 68 5.29 12.05 -2.24
N LYS A 69 4.15 12.41 -2.84
CA LYS A 69 3.16 13.29 -2.20
C LYS A 69 2.50 12.60 -1.00
N MET A 70 2.17 11.32 -1.11
CA MET A 70 1.62 10.50 -0.02
C MET A 70 2.54 10.51 1.20
N ILE A 71 3.82 10.16 1.03
CA ILE A 71 4.77 10.10 2.16
C ILE A 71 5.03 11.50 2.72
N SER A 72 5.28 12.50 1.86
CA SER A 72 5.59 13.86 2.34
C SER A 72 4.42 14.49 3.09
N ASN A 73 3.18 14.28 2.63
CA ASN A 73 1.99 14.72 3.33
C ASN A 73 1.79 13.98 4.66
N PHE A 74 2.03 12.66 4.69
CA PHE A 74 1.92 11.90 5.94
C PHE A 74 2.95 12.38 6.98
N VAL A 75 4.19 12.68 6.56
CA VAL A 75 5.22 13.22 7.44
C VAL A 75 4.78 14.58 8.03
N LYS A 76 4.27 15.49 7.19
CA LYS A 76 3.89 16.85 7.58
C LYS A 76 2.58 16.94 8.37
N HIS A 77 1.58 16.17 7.97
CA HIS A 77 0.19 16.33 8.41
C HIS A 77 -0.40 15.10 9.09
N LYS A 78 0.36 13.99 9.19
CA LYS A 78 -0.12 12.68 9.67
C LYS A 78 -1.30 12.13 8.86
N LYS A 79 -1.48 12.61 7.63
CA LYS A 79 -2.55 12.24 6.69
C LYS A 79 -2.02 12.16 5.25
N PRO A 80 -2.31 11.09 4.48
CA PRO A 80 -1.88 10.97 3.08
C PRO A 80 -2.47 12.05 2.16
N ILE A 81 -3.76 12.38 2.36
CA ILE A 81 -4.52 13.35 1.54
C ILE A 81 -5.07 14.46 2.46
N PRO A 82 -4.29 15.51 2.74
CA PRO A 82 -4.68 16.57 3.67
C PRO A 82 -5.43 17.74 3.02
N ASP A 83 -5.26 17.95 1.71
CA ASP A 83 -5.72 19.13 0.99
C ASP A 83 -6.40 18.80 -0.36
N ALA A 84 -7.05 19.80 -0.97
CA ALA A 84 -7.81 19.65 -2.21
C ALA A 84 -6.91 19.29 -3.42
N ALA A 85 -5.72 19.89 -3.52
CA ALA A 85 -4.78 19.57 -4.60
C ALA A 85 -4.32 18.11 -4.53
N THR A 86 -4.11 17.59 -3.33
CA THR A 86 -3.81 16.17 -3.14
C THR A 86 -5.04 15.32 -3.42
N LYS A 87 -6.26 15.74 -3.07
CA LYS A 87 -7.47 14.99 -3.45
C LYS A 87 -7.54 14.77 -4.96
N GLU A 88 -7.31 15.81 -5.76
CA GLU A 88 -7.29 15.71 -7.21
C GLU A 88 -6.26 14.68 -7.71
N LEU A 89 -5.03 14.72 -7.17
CA LEU A 89 -3.97 13.77 -7.52
C LEU A 89 -4.35 12.29 -7.25
N PHE A 90 -5.20 12.06 -6.26
CA PHE A 90 -5.66 10.73 -5.84
C PHE A 90 -7.12 10.46 -6.27
N ASP A 91 -7.55 11.02 -7.40
CA ASP A 91 -8.87 10.76 -7.99
C ASP A 91 -10.05 11.08 -7.05
N ASN A 92 -9.86 12.10 -6.22
CA ASN A 92 -10.80 12.58 -5.22
C ASN A 92 -11.24 11.54 -4.18
N ILE A 93 -10.46 10.48 -3.99
CA ILE A 93 -10.74 9.53 -2.92
C ILE A 93 -10.51 10.17 -1.55
N GLU A 94 -11.29 9.72 -0.57
CA GLU A 94 -10.93 9.87 0.83
C GLU A 94 -10.12 8.66 1.25
N TRP A 95 -8.99 8.88 1.93
CA TRP A 95 -8.17 7.78 2.42
C TRP A 95 -8.64 7.35 3.82
N PRO A 96 -9.41 6.26 3.95
CA PRO A 96 -9.94 5.86 5.24
C PRO A 96 -8.85 5.31 6.15
N VAL A 97 -9.03 5.52 7.45
CA VAL A 97 -8.23 4.87 8.48
C VAL A 97 -8.61 3.40 8.64
N VAL A 98 -7.60 2.58 8.91
CA VAL A 98 -7.80 1.19 9.33
C VAL A 98 -8.48 1.16 10.69
N LYS A 99 -9.39 0.21 10.88
CA LYS A 99 -10.03 -0.09 12.16
C LYS A 99 -10.01 -1.60 12.41
N PRO A 100 -10.07 -2.06 13.68
CA PRO A 100 -10.22 -3.48 13.98
C PRO A 100 -11.41 -4.09 13.22
N GLY A 101 -11.18 -5.21 12.52
CA GLY A 101 -12.20 -5.89 11.71
C GLY A 101 -12.54 -5.23 10.37
N ARG A 102 -12.06 -4.00 10.09
CA ARG A 102 -12.26 -3.30 8.81
C ARG A 102 -10.94 -2.72 8.32
N ILE A 103 -10.33 -3.40 7.36
CA ILE A 103 -9.03 -3.03 6.79
C ILE A 103 -9.24 -2.47 5.37
N PRO A 104 -9.51 -1.16 5.23
CA PRO A 104 -9.45 -0.52 3.93
C PRO A 104 -7.99 -0.33 3.49
N TYR A 105 -7.77 -0.32 2.19
CA TYR A 105 -6.48 0.04 1.59
C TYR A 105 -6.68 0.70 0.22
N VAL A 106 -5.68 1.44 -0.23
CA VAL A 106 -5.66 2.01 -1.59
C VAL A 106 -4.64 1.24 -2.44
N PRO A 107 -5.02 0.64 -3.57
CA PRO A 107 -4.09 0.09 -4.55
C PRO A 107 -3.49 1.24 -5.36
N VAL A 108 -2.32 1.73 -4.94
CA VAL A 108 -1.68 2.87 -5.57
C VAL A 108 -1.05 2.41 -6.90
N SER A 109 -1.42 3.10 -7.98
CA SER A 109 -0.91 2.90 -9.34
C SER A 109 -0.90 4.24 -10.10
N SER A 110 -0.53 4.20 -11.38
CA SER A 110 -0.71 5.33 -12.32
C SER A 110 -2.15 5.49 -12.83
N LYS A 111 -3.05 4.54 -12.54
CA LYS A 111 -4.46 4.53 -12.99
C LYS A 111 -5.40 5.05 -11.90
N THR A 112 -6.69 5.14 -12.21
CA THR A 112 -7.73 5.53 -11.26
C THR A 112 -7.66 4.71 -9.96
N LEU A 113 -7.70 5.41 -8.84
CA LEU A 113 -7.63 4.85 -7.50
C LEU A 113 -9.01 4.63 -6.92
N GLU A 114 -9.20 3.49 -6.27
CA GLU A 114 -10.41 3.18 -5.52
C GLU A 114 -10.05 2.56 -4.18
N VAL A 115 -10.83 2.89 -3.15
CA VAL A 115 -10.66 2.28 -1.83
C VAL A 115 -11.16 0.83 -1.88
N GLN A 116 -10.28 -0.10 -1.56
CA GLN A 116 -10.60 -1.52 -1.48
C GLN A 116 -10.57 -2.03 -0.05
N TYR A 117 -11.07 -3.24 0.17
CA TYR A 117 -11.18 -3.87 1.49
C TYR A 117 -10.66 -5.30 1.47
N ASN A 118 -10.32 -5.83 2.64
CA ASN A 118 -9.87 -7.21 2.81
C ASN A 118 -8.63 -7.57 1.95
N PRO A 119 -7.51 -6.84 2.12
CA PRO A 119 -6.32 -7.02 1.30
C PRO A 119 -5.83 -8.48 1.33
N ARG A 120 -5.55 -9.05 0.17
CA ARG A 120 -5.03 -10.42 0.00
C ARG A 120 -5.84 -11.49 0.75
N ASN A 121 -7.16 -11.31 0.81
CA ASN A 121 -8.08 -12.20 1.52
C ASN A 121 -7.73 -12.41 3.01
N TYR A 122 -7.25 -11.34 3.65
CA TYR A 122 -6.77 -11.35 5.03
C TYR A 122 -7.78 -11.94 6.02
N LYS A 123 -9.08 -11.66 5.87
CA LYS A 123 -10.13 -12.18 6.76
C LYS A 123 -10.11 -13.72 6.85
N LYS A 124 -10.00 -14.39 5.69
CA LYS A 124 -9.91 -15.86 5.62
C LYS A 124 -8.59 -16.36 6.21
N ILE A 125 -7.47 -15.74 5.87
CA ILE A 125 -6.15 -16.13 6.38
C ILE A 125 -6.08 -15.96 7.90
N LYS A 126 -6.63 -14.87 8.42
CA LYS A 126 -6.68 -14.57 9.85
C LYS A 126 -7.43 -15.66 10.62
N GLN A 127 -8.58 -16.12 10.11
CA GLN A 127 -9.34 -17.20 10.73
C GLN A 127 -8.52 -18.49 10.87
N VAL A 128 -7.81 -18.87 9.81
CA VAL A 128 -6.93 -20.05 9.83
C VAL A 128 -5.77 -19.83 10.80
N VAL A 129 -5.06 -18.71 10.72
CA VAL A 129 -3.91 -18.47 11.60
C VAL A 129 -4.34 -18.44 13.08
N ASP A 130 -5.48 -17.82 13.39
CA ASP A 130 -6.00 -17.73 14.76
C ASP A 130 -6.42 -19.09 15.34
N SER A 131 -6.79 -20.09 14.52
CA SER A 131 -7.10 -21.44 15.01
C SER A 131 -5.88 -22.25 15.42
N TYR A 132 -4.70 -21.92 14.91
CA TYR A 132 -3.44 -22.61 15.19
C TYR A 132 -2.49 -21.82 16.11
N LEU A 133 -2.85 -20.59 16.48
CA LEU A 133 -2.03 -19.77 17.38
C LEU A 133 -2.21 -20.21 18.84
N THR A 134 -1.12 -20.67 19.44
CA THR A 134 -1.06 -20.92 20.88
C THR A 134 -1.06 -19.60 21.65
N LYS A 135 -1.97 -19.45 22.61
CA LYS A 135 -2.03 -18.28 23.49
C LYS A 135 -1.06 -18.43 24.68
N PRO A 136 -0.53 -17.32 25.23
CA PRO A 136 -0.74 -15.94 24.80
C PRO A 136 0.07 -15.59 23.55
N VAL A 137 -0.54 -14.80 22.67
CA VAL A 137 0.18 -14.21 21.54
C VAL A 137 0.88 -12.96 22.05
N THR A 138 2.18 -13.05 22.31
CA THR A 138 2.98 -11.89 22.75
C THR A 138 3.11 -10.92 21.58
N VAL A 139 2.65 -9.69 21.78
CA VAL A 139 2.90 -8.57 20.86
C VAL A 139 3.74 -7.58 21.65
N TYR A 140 4.98 -7.33 21.20
CA TYR A 140 5.83 -6.31 21.80
C TYR A 140 5.15 -4.94 21.60
N ILE A 141 4.90 -4.24 22.70
CA ILE A 141 4.34 -2.88 22.75
C ILE A 141 5.49 -1.93 23.03
#